data_AF-A0A081FTL3-F1
#
_entry.id   AF-A0A081FTL3-F1
#
_cell.length_a   1.000
_cell.length_b   1.000
_cell.length_c   1.000
_cell.angle_alpha   90.00
_cell.angle_beta   90.00
_cell.angle_gamma   90.00
#
_symmetry.space_group_name_H-M   'P 1'
#
loop_
_entity.id
_entity.type
_entity.pdbx_description
1 polymer ?
#
loop_
_entity_poly.entity_id
_entity_poly.type
_entity_poly.pdbx_seq_one_letter_code
_entity_poly.pdbx_strand_id
1 'polypeptide(L)'
;MTQPSSTRARVFEAADLLLEQGIRPTQQAVREQIGSGSLTTINKALNDWWRTLGERITRQQQHPELPEPVLNIANQLWDRALAYAENRFEEQRQQLEHREAELRGQIARSEQGGHQAMQELQAQNGRLLERYEKLADEKHELEQRLLKADEHHYRLKTENEELHRKLRQQELMANGSQGGGEALIEARVRLSIQEEELARLRSRNDELNRENAMLRQQVQKQPL
;
A
#
# COMPACT_ATOMS: atom_id res chain seq x y z
N MET A 1 -26.28 -4.71 -88.74
CA MET A 1 -25.05 -4.04 -89.21
C MET A 1 -25.32 -3.45 -90.59
N THR A 2 -25.68 -2.17 -90.65
CA THR A 2 -26.00 -1.46 -91.89
C THR A 2 -24.70 -1.13 -92.61
N GLN A 3 -24.39 -1.84 -93.70
CA GLN A 3 -23.27 -1.43 -94.54
C GLN A 3 -23.56 -0.03 -95.09
N PRO A 4 -22.69 0.97 -94.87
CA PRO A 4 -22.84 2.27 -95.48
C PRO A 4 -22.73 2.11 -97.00
N SER A 5 -23.84 2.23 -97.72
CA SER A 5 -23.92 1.88 -99.14
C SER A 5 -23.19 2.86 -100.08
N SER A 6 -22.35 3.74 -99.54
CA SER A 6 -21.51 4.66 -100.32
C SER A 6 -20.06 4.61 -99.86
N THR A 7 -19.13 4.59 -100.82
CA THR A 7 -17.68 4.70 -100.59
C THR A 7 -17.35 5.93 -99.73
N ARG A 8 -18.13 7.01 -99.86
CA ARG A 8 -17.99 8.24 -99.05
C ARG A 8 -18.20 7.99 -97.55
N ALA A 9 -19.26 7.29 -97.17
CA ALA A 9 -19.55 7.03 -95.76
C ALA A 9 -18.50 6.10 -95.12
N ARG A 10 -17.97 5.11 -95.87
CA ARG A 10 -16.83 4.28 -95.43
C ARG A 10 -15.55 5.11 -95.22
N VAL A 11 -15.30 6.09 -96.10
CA VAL A 11 -14.16 7.02 -95.95
C VAL A 11 -14.31 7.89 -94.70
N PHE A 12 -15.53 8.34 -94.37
CA PHE A 12 -15.77 9.14 -93.17
C PHE A 12 -15.54 8.32 -91.90
N GLU A 13 -16.09 7.11 -91.82
CA GLU A 13 -15.91 6.19 -90.68
C GLU A 13 -14.42 5.82 -90.49
N ALA A 14 -13.71 5.51 -91.57
CA ALA A 14 -12.29 5.22 -91.51
C ALA A 14 -11.45 6.45 -91.10
N ALA A 15 -11.82 7.65 -91.56
CA ALA A 15 -11.13 8.87 -91.17
C ALA A 15 -11.36 9.24 -89.70
N ASP A 16 -12.58 9.04 -89.19
CA ASP A 16 -12.91 9.22 -87.77
C ASP A 16 -12.09 8.25 -86.90
N LEU A 17 -12.04 6.96 -87.25
CA LEU A 17 -11.24 5.95 -86.52
C LEU A 17 -9.74 6.25 -86.51
N LEU A 18 -9.18 6.71 -87.64
CA LEU A 18 -7.78 7.10 -87.72
C LEU A 18 -7.50 8.32 -86.83
N LEU A 19 -8.41 9.30 -86.83
CA LEU A 19 -8.28 10.49 -85.99
C LEU A 19 -8.35 10.14 -84.49
N GLU A 20 -9.24 9.24 -84.08
CA GLU A 20 -9.32 8.72 -82.70
C GLU A 20 -8.02 8.04 -82.24
N GLN A 21 -7.31 7.40 -83.17
CA GLN A 21 -6.02 6.76 -82.93
C GLN A 21 -4.83 7.75 -82.95
N GLY A 22 -5.09 9.04 -83.17
CA GLY A 22 -4.05 10.07 -83.29
C GLY A 22 -3.27 10.01 -84.60
N ILE A 23 -3.72 9.23 -85.58
CA ILE A 23 -3.08 9.07 -86.89
C ILE A 23 -3.76 10.02 -87.88
N ARG A 24 -2.98 10.80 -88.62
CA ARG A 24 -3.53 11.72 -89.62
C ARG A 24 -4.28 10.93 -90.71
N PRO A 25 -5.59 11.17 -90.93
CA PRO A 25 -6.34 10.53 -91.99
C PRO A 25 -5.81 10.98 -93.36
N THR A 26 -4.94 10.17 -93.95
CA THR A 26 -4.41 10.38 -95.30
C THR A 26 -5.10 9.45 -96.28
N GLN A 27 -5.02 9.77 -97.57
CA GLN A 27 -5.63 8.97 -98.62
C GLN A 27 -5.21 7.50 -98.64
N GLN A 28 -3.93 7.25 -98.31
CA GLN A 28 -3.34 5.91 -98.28
C GLN A 28 -3.82 5.15 -97.05
N ALA A 29 -3.74 5.77 -95.86
CA ALA A 29 -4.20 5.17 -94.61
C ALA A 29 -5.70 4.83 -94.65
N VAL A 30 -6.53 5.71 -95.21
CA VAL A 30 -7.97 5.45 -95.38
C VAL A 30 -8.21 4.31 -96.37
N ARG A 31 -7.43 4.23 -97.45
CA ARG A 31 -7.55 3.15 -98.44
C ARG A 31 -7.15 1.79 -97.87
N GLU A 32 -6.11 1.75 -97.06
CA GLU A 32 -5.67 0.55 -96.33
C GLU A 32 -6.76 0.08 -95.37
N GLN A 33 -7.42 1.00 -94.67
CA GLN A 33 -8.50 0.71 -93.72
C GLN A 33 -9.78 0.16 -94.40
N ILE A 34 -10.19 0.70 -95.55
CA ILE A 34 -11.45 0.31 -96.23
C ILE A 34 -11.26 -0.76 -97.32
N GLY A 35 -10.01 -1.02 -97.74
CA GLY A 35 -9.62 -2.07 -98.70
C GLY A 35 -10.13 -1.91 -100.14
N SER A 36 -10.92 -0.88 -100.46
CA SER A 36 -11.60 -0.74 -101.76
C SER A 36 -11.92 0.73 -102.11
N GLY A 37 -11.96 1.05 -103.40
CA GLY A 37 -12.26 2.39 -103.92
C GLY A 37 -11.08 3.08 -104.62
N SER A 38 -11.38 3.94 -105.59
CA SER A 38 -10.37 4.75 -106.28
C SER A 38 -9.80 5.83 -105.34
N LEU A 39 -8.48 6.04 -105.39
CA LEU A 39 -7.79 7.11 -104.66
C LEU A 39 -8.36 8.50 -104.95
N THR A 40 -8.90 8.73 -106.14
CA THR A 40 -9.55 10.00 -106.51
C THR A 40 -10.87 10.21 -105.78
N THR A 41 -11.68 9.17 -105.66
CA THR A 41 -12.96 9.18 -104.92
C THR A 41 -12.73 9.31 -103.41
N ILE A 42 -11.70 8.63 -102.90
CA ILE A 42 -11.27 8.74 -101.50
C ILE A 42 -10.75 10.16 -101.22
N ASN A 43 -9.99 10.79 -102.13
CA ASN A 43 -9.54 12.19 -101.98
C ASN A 43 -10.73 13.13 -101.75
N LYS A 44 -11.71 13.03 -102.65
CA LYS A 44 -12.88 13.91 -102.65
C LYS A 44 -13.68 13.75 -101.35
N ALA A 45 -13.92 12.50 -100.93
CA ALA A 45 -14.63 12.22 -99.68
C ALA A 45 -13.83 12.65 -98.45
N LEU A 46 -12.51 12.47 -98.44
CA LEU A 46 -11.65 12.89 -97.33
C LEU A 46 -11.58 14.42 -97.19
N ASN A 47 -11.55 15.17 -98.29
CA ASN A 47 -11.62 16.63 -98.25
C ASN A 47 -12.99 17.11 -97.73
N ASP A 48 -14.07 16.47 -98.14
CA ASP A 48 -15.40 16.75 -97.59
C ASP A 48 -15.45 16.46 -96.08
N TRP A 49 -14.82 15.37 -95.63
CA TRP A 49 -14.72 15.02 -94.22
C TRP A 49 -13.96 16.10 -93.43
N TRP A 50 -12.76 16.50 -93.89
CA TRP A 50 -11.96 17.57 -93.28
C TRP A 50 -12.73 18.89 -93.16
N ARG A 51 -13.50 19.25 -94.21
CA ARG A 51 -14.34 20.46 -94.17
C ARG A 51 -15.43 20.36 -93.09
N THR A 52 -16.08 19.20 -92.97
CA THR A 52 -17.12 19.01 -91.93
C THR A 52 -16.56 18.82 -90.52
N LEU A 53 -15.33 18.35 -90.37
CA LEU A 53 -14.70 18.15 -89.07
C LEU A 53 -14.54 19.46 -88.30
N GLY A 54 -14.08 20.52 -88.98
CA GLY A 54 -13.96 21.86 -88.37
C GLY A 54 -15.29 22.40 -87.85
N GLU A 55 -16.37 22.20 -88.61
CA GLU A 55 -17.73 22.59 -88.19
C GLU A 55 -18.23 21.77 -87.00
N ARG A 56 -17.95 20.45 -86.98
CA ARG A 56 -18.34 19.56 -85.87
C ARG A 56 -17.63 19.93 -84.57
N ILE A 57 -16.31 20.15 -84.63
CA ILE A 57 -15.51 20.54 -83.46
C ILE A 57 -15.98 21.90 -82.93
N THR A 58 -16.18 22.88 -83.82
CA THR A 58 -16.66 24.21 -83.42
C THR A 58 -18.05 24.14 -82.79
N ARG A 59 -18.98 23.34 -83.35
CA ARG A 59 -20.32 23.14 -82.78
C ARG A 59 -20.28 22.44 -81.42
N GLN A 60 -19.33 21.51 -81.23
CA GLN A 60 -19.17 20.80 -79.95
C GLN A 60 -18.56 21.70 -78.86
N GLN A 61 -17.74 22.68 -79.23
CA GLN A 61 -17.22 23.69 -78.29
C GLN A 61 -18.24 24.79 -77.94
N GLN A 62 -19.32 24.92 -78.71
CA GLN A 62 -20.47 25.77 -78.39
C GLN A 62 -21.41 25.07 -77.40
N HIS A 63 -20.91 24.70 -76.23
CA HIS A 63 -21.80 24.37 -75.12
C HIS A 63 -22.41 25.68 -74.60
N PRO A 64 -23.75 25.82 -74.52
CA PRO A 64 -24.36 26.96 -73.87
C PRO A 64 -23.95 26.95 -72.40
N GLU A 65 -23.63 28.12 -71.83
CA GLU A 65 -23.37 28.24 -70.40
C GLU A 65 -24.51 27.59 -69.59
N LEU A 66 -24.15 26.99 -68.45
CA LEU A 66 -25.11 26.38 -67.55
C LEU A 66 -26.23 27.40 -67.24
N PRO A 67 -27.51 27.03 -67.42
CA PRO A 67 -28.61 27.95 -67.15
C PRO A 67 -28.56 28.46 -65.71
N GLU A 68 -28.80 29.75 -65.52
CA GLU A 68 -28.82 30.42 -64.20
C GLU A 68 -29.63 29.67 -63.12
N PRO A 69 -30.81 29.06 -63.42
CA PRO A 69 -31.55 28.27 -62.43
C PRO A 69 -30.77 27.07 -61.88
N VAL A 70 -29.93 26.42 -62.70
CA VAL A 70 -29.14 25.26 -62.29
C VAL A 70 -28.03 25.68 -61.33
N LEU A 71 -27.34 26.80 -61.64
CA LEU A 71 -26.32 27.37 -60.77
C LEU A 71 -26.90 27.79 -59.41
N ASN A 72 -28.07 28.43 -59.41
CA ASN A 72 -28.73 28.85 -58.17
C ASN A 72 -29.11 27.65 -57.28
N ILE A 73 -29.63 26.57 -57.86
CA ILE A 73 -29.95 25.35 -57.10
C ILE A 73 -28.68 24.69 -56.56
N ALA A 74 -27.60 24.65 -57.35
CA ALA A 74 -26.32 24.09 -56.91
C ALA A 74 -25.73 24.87 -55.73
N ASN A 75 -25.75 26.20 -55.78
CA ASN A 75 -25.28 27.05 -54.67
C ASN A 75 -26.14 26.85 -53.42
N GLN A 76 -27.47 26.83 -53.54
CA GLN A 76 -28.37 26.57 -52.41
C GLN A 76 -28.14 25.19 -51.78
N LEU A 77 -27.88 24.18 -52.60
CA LEU A 77 -27.54 22.84 -52.11
C LEU A 77 -26.21 22.86 -51.36
N TRP A 78 -25.22 23.57 -51.89
CA TRP A 78 -23.91 23.72 -51.26
C TRP A 78 -24.01 24.44 -49.91
N ASP A 79 -24.72 25.57 -49.84
CA ASP A 79 -24.93 26.33 -48.61
C ASP A 79 -25.63 25.48 -47.53
N ARG A 80 -26.64 24.68 -47.94
CA ARG A 80 -27.31 23.75 -47.02
C ARG A 80 -26.38 22.64 -46.55
N ALA A 81 -25.55 22.09 -47.43
CA ALA A 81 -24.58 21.07 -47.06
C ALA A 81 -23.54 21.64 -46.08
N LEU A 82 -23.08 22.87 -46.30
CA LEU A 82 -22.15 23.56 -45.41
C LEU A 82 -22.79 23.81 -44.03
N ALA A 83 -24.00 24.37 -44.00
CA ALA A 83 -24.72 24.62 -42.75
C ALA A 83 -25.01 23.34 -41.97
N TYR A 84 -25.32 22.24 -42.67
CA TYR A 84 -25.47 20.93 -42.03
C TYR A 84 -24.15 20.41 -41.44
N ALA A 85 -23.04 20.57 -42.16
CA ALA A 85 -21.72 20.18 -41.69
C ALA A 85 -21.27 21.01 -40.47
N GLU A 86 -21.50 22.32 -40.48
CA GLU A 86 -21.18 23.22 -39.36
C GLU A 86 -22.01 22.88 -38.12
N ASN A 87 -23.31 22.66 -38.26
CA ASN A 87 -24.14 22.24 -37.13
C ASN A 87 -23.66 20.91 -36.54
N ARG A 88 -23.35 19.93 -37.39
CA ARG A 88 -22.81 18.63 -36.96
C ARG A 88 -21.46 18.78 -36.26
N PHE A 89 -20.60 19.65 -36.77
CA PHE A 89 -19.30 19.90 -36.17
C PHE A 89 -19.43 20.57 -34.80
N GLU A 90 -20.30 21.57 -34.67
CA GLU A 90 -20.55 22.26 -33.42
C GLU A 90 -21.19 21.32 -32.37
N GLU A 91 -22.13 20.47 -32.76
CA GLU A 91 -22.67 19.41 -31.88
C GLU A 91 -21.57 18.47 -31.39
N GLN A 92 -20.70 17.99 -32.28
CA GLN A 92 -19.59 17.11 -31.91
C GLN A 92 -18.59 17.82 -30.98
N ARG A 93 -18.29 19.09 -31.25
CA ARG A 93 -17.41 19.90 -30.43
C ARG A 93 -17.98 20.06 -29.02
N GLN A 94 -19.26 20.40 -28.89
CA GLN A 94 -19.92 20.52 -27.58
C GLN A 94 -19.94 19.18 -26.83
N GLN A 95 -20.17 18.06 -27.52
CA GLN A 95 -20.11 16.73 -26.90
C GLN A 95 -18.69 16.40 -26.40
N LEU A 96 -17.66 16.74 -27.17
CA LEU A 96 -16.26 16.54 -26.77
C LEU A 96 -15.89 17.44 -25.58
N GLU A 97 -16.25 18.72 -25.61
CA GLU A 97 -16.02 19.66 -24.50
C GLU A 97 -16.72 19.19 -23.23
N HIS A 98 -17.97 18.70 -23.33
CA HIS A 98 -18.69 18.15 -22.19
C HIS A 98 -18.01 16.90 -21.62
N ARG A 99 -17.62 15.96 -22.50
CA ARG A 99 -16.92 14.74 -22.09
C ARG A 99 -15.56 15.03 -21.48
N GLU A 100 -14.84 16.02 -22.00
CA GLU A 100 -13.57 16.46 -21.43
C GLU A 100 -13.77 17.06 -20.04
N ALA A 101 -14.79 17.91 -19.85
CA ALA A 101 -15.14 18.46 -18.55
C ALA A 101 -15.53 17.36 -17.54
N GLU A 102 -16.30 16.36 -17.96
CA GLU A 102 -16.65 15.21 -17.12
C GLU A 102 -15.42 14.39 -16.73
N LEU A 103 -14.54 14.07 -17.68
CA LEU A 103 -13.31 13.32 -17.42
C LEU A 103 -12.38 14.09 -16.48
N ARG A 104 -12.20 15.39 -16.70
CA ARG A 104 -11.43 16.26 -15.79
C ARG A 104 -12.04 16.27 -14.38
N GLY A 105 -13.37 16.33 -14.28
CA GLY A 105 -14.07 16.25 -12.99
C GLY A 105 -13.94 14.88 -12.31
N GLN A 106 -13.90 13.79 -13.06
CA GLN A 106 -13.65 12.45 -12.53
C GLN A 106 -12.20 12.29 -12.03
N ILE A 107 -11.22 12.76 -12.81
CA ILE A 107 -9.80 12.76 -12.42
C ILE A 107 -9.61 13.56 -11.14
N ALA A 108 -10.12 14.80 -11.08
CA ALA A 108 -10.02 15.65 -9.89
C ALA A 108 -10.63 15.00 -8.64
N ARG A 109 -11.80 14.35 -8.78
CA ARG A 109 -12.44 13.61 -7.66
C ARG A 109 -11.62 12.40 -7.23
N SER A 110 -11.09 11.63 -8.18
CA SER A 110 -10.23 10.47 -7.90
C SER A 110 -8.95 10.89 -7.19
N GLU A 111 -8.30 11.94 -7.69
CA GLU A 111 -7.10 12.52 -7.07
C GLU A 111 -7.40 13.02 -5.66
N GLN A 112 -8.47 13.80 -5.46
CA GLN A 112 -8.86 14.28 -4.13
C GLN A 112 -9.13 13.11 -3.16
N GLY A 113 -9.87 12.09 -3.59
CA GLY A 113 -10.12 10.89 -2.78
C GLY A 113 -8.84 10.13 -2.45
N GLY A 114 -7.92 10.01 -3.42
CA GLY A 114 -6.60 9.39 -3.21
C GLY A 114 -5.72 10.17 -2.22
N HIS A 115 -5.70 11.50 -2.33
CA HIS A 115 -4.96 12.36 -1.39
C HIS A 115 -5.53 12.28 0.02
N GLN A 116 -6.86 12.28 0.17
CA GLN A 116 -7.53 12.12 1.47
C GLN A 116 -7.21 10.76 2.09
N ALA A 117 -7.35 9.68 1.33
CA ALA A 117 -7.01 8.33 1.79
C ALA A 117 -5.54 8.20 2.19
N MET A 118 -4.63 8.83 1.43
CA MET A 118 -3.20 8.85 1.76
C MET A 118 -2.93 9.62 3.07
N GLN A 119 -3.55 10.79 3.26
CA GLN A 119 -3.42 11.56 4.49
C GLN A 119 -3.97 10.80 5.71
N GLU A 120 -5.12 10.14 5.57
CA GLU A 120 -5.70 9.30 6.62
C GLU A 120 -4.76 8.14 6.97
N LEU A 121 -4.20 7.46 5.96
CA LEU A 121 -3.26 6.36 6.17
C LEU A 121 -1.97 6.84 6.85
N GLN A 122 -1.45 8.01 6.46
CA GLN A 122 -0.29 8.63 7.11
C GLN A 122 -0.58 8.98 8.57
N ALA A 123 -1.76 9.57 8.85
CA ALA A 123 -2.17 9.89 10.22
C ALA A 123 -2.35 8.63 11.08
N GLN A 124 -2.94 7.57 10.52
CA GLN A 124 -3.07 6.28 11.22
C GLN A 124 -1.72 5.65 11.50
N ASN A 125 -0.80 5.64 10.53
CA ASN A 125 0.57 5.16 10.73
C ASN A 125 1.30 5.96 11.81
N GLY A 126 1.18 7.29 11.80
CA GLY A 126 1.75 8.15 12.84
C GLY A 126 1.22 7.79 14.23
N ARG A 127 -0.10 7.60 14.37
CA ARG A 127 -0.72 7.17 15.64
C ARG A 127 -0.25 5.78 16.08
N LEU A 128 -0.07 4.86 15.14
CA LEU A 128 0.44 3.53 15.44
C LEU A 128 1.90 3.61 15.92
N LEU A 129 2.75 4.38 15.26
CA LEU A 129 4.14 4.60 15.67
C LEU A 129 4.22 5.20 17.08
N GLU A 130 3.42 6.22 17.38
CA GLU A 130 3.36 6.81 18.73
C GLU A 130 2.91 5.79 19.79
N ARG A 131 1.96 4.91 19.45
CA ARG A 131 1.55 3.81 20.35
C ARG A 131 2.67 2.78 20.55
N TYR A 132 3.39 2.43 19.49
CA TYR A 132 4.53 1.51 19.58
C TYR A 132 5.65 2.08 20.45
N GLU A 133 5.93 3.38 20.33
CA GLU A 133 6.92 4.07 21.15
C GLU A 133 6.51 4.05 22.64
N LYS A 134 5.27 4.43 22.96
CA LYS A 134 4.75 4.36 24.34
C LYS A 134 4.81 2.95 24.91
N LEU A 135 4.42 1.95 24.13
CA LEU A 135 4.46 0.56 24.57
C LEU A 135 5.90 0.06 24.78
N ALA A 136 6.85 0.53 23.97
CA ALA A 136 8.27 0.23 24.13
C ALA A 136 8.83 0.85 25.42
N ASP A 137 8.46 2.10 25.71
CA ASP A 137 8.83 2.79 26.96
C ASP A 137 8.23 2.09 28.19
N GLU A 138 6.94 1.76 28.15
CA GLU A 138 6.26 1.00 29.22
C GLU A 138 6.91 -0.35 29.46
N LYS A 139 7.24 -1.07 28.38
CA LYS A 139 7.97 -2.34 28.46
C LYS A 139 9.33 -2.15 29.13
N HIS A 140 10.08 -1.13 28.72
CA HIS A 140 11.39 -0.85 29.30
C HIS A 140 11.28 -0.50 30.79
N GLU A 141 10.29 0.29 31.18
CA GLU A 141 10.04 0.62 32.58
C GLU A 141 9.68 -0.62 33.41
N LEU A 142 8.82 -1.50 32.88
CA LEU A 142 8.47 -2.76 33.53
C LEU A 142 9.69 -3.68 33.68
N GLU A 143 10.54 -3.78 32.67
CA GLU A 143 11.80 -4.54 32.73
C GLU A 143 12.72 -4.01 33.84
N GLN A 144 12.86 -2.68 33.96
CA GLN A 144 13.65 -2.07 35.04
C GLN A 144 13.04 -2.34 36.42
N ARG A 145 11.71 -2.28 36.55
CA ARG A 145 11.01 -2.57 37.81
C ARG A 145 11.18 -4.04 38.20
N LEU A 146 11.10 -4.95 37.23
CA LEU A 146 11.34 -6.38 37.44
C LEU A 146 12.76 -6.63 37.95
N LEU A 147 13.78 -6.04 37.29
CA LEU A 147 15.17 -6.16 37.72
C LEU A 147 15.37 -5.68 39.17
N LYS A 148 14.80 -4.53 39.54
CA LYS A 148 14.87 -4.01 40.92
C LYS A 148 14.18 -4.95 41.91
N ALA A 149 13.00 -5.46 41.55
CA ALA A 149 12.27 -6.40 42.40
C ALA A 149 13.05 -7.70 42.60
N ASP A 150 13.69 -8.23 41.55
CA ASP A 150 14.56 -9.40 41.62
C ASP A 150 15.76 -9.14 42.53
N GLU A 151 16.46 -8.00 42.39
CA GLU A 151 17.54 -7.61 43.28
C GLU A 151 17.10 -7.55 44.75
N HIS A 152 15.94 -6.93 45.02
CA HIS A 152 15.37 -6.88 46.36
C HIS A 152 15.04 -8.27 46.90
N HIS A 153 14.46 -9.14 46.06
CA HIS A 153 14.15 -10.51 46.43
C HIS A 153 15.42 -11.31 46.74
N TYR A 154 16.48 -11.15 45.94
CA TYR A 154 17.78 -11.76 46.20
C TYR A 154 18.38 -11.28 47.52
N ARG A 155 18.35 -9.97 47.82
CA ARG A 155 18.84 -9.42 49.10
C ARG A 155 18.07 -9.98 50.29
N LEU A 156 16.74 -9.92 50.26
CA LEU A 156 15.90 -10.46 51.33
C LEU A 156 16.13 -11.96 51.51
N LYS A 157 16.29 -12.71 50.41
CA LYS A 157 16.60 -14.15 50.48
C LYS A 157 17.94 -14.39 51.16
N THR A 158 18.99 -13.64 50.81
CA THR A 158 20.30 -13.76 51.47
C THR A 158 20.25 -13.39 52.95
N GLU A 159 19.53 -12.31 53.31
CA GLU A 159 19.33 -11.92 54.71
C GLU A 159 18.55 -12.99 55.49
N ASN A 160 17.53 -13.59 54.89
CA ASN A 160 16.75 -14.66 55.48
C ASN A 160 17.62 -15.91 55.74
N GLU A 161 18.45 -16.29 54.77
CA GLU A 161 19.42 -17.38 54.91
C GLU A 161 20.44 -17.09 56.01
N GLU A 162 20.96 -15.86 56.11
CA GLU A 162 21.86 -15.44 57.19
C GLU A 162 21.19 -15.47 58.57
N LEU A 163 19.95 -14.98 58.67
CA LEU A 163 19.17 -15.02 59.91
C LEU A 163 18.88 -16.47 60.32
N HIS A 164 18.51 -17.35 59.38
CA HIS A 164 18.35 -18.78 59.64
C HIS A 164 19.66 -19.41 60.14
N ARG A 165 20.82 -19.05 59.58
CA ARG A 165 22.13 -19.51 60.09
C ARG A 165 22.40 -19.01 61.50
N LYS A 166 22.16 -17.73 61.79
CA LYS A 166 22.33 -17.12 63.13
C LYS A 166 21.40 -17.75 64.16
N LEU A 167 20.13 -17.97 63.80
CA LEU A 167 19.14 -18.63 64.65
C LEU A 167 19.60 -20.05 65.00
N ARG A 168 19.99 -20.85 63.99
CA ARG A 168 20.52 -22.20 64.18
C ARG A 168 21.78 -22.21 65.06
N GLN A 169 22.67 -21.23 64.90
CA GLN A 169 23.85 -21.09 65.76
C GLN A 169 23.46 -20.78 67.22
N GLN A 170 22.51 -19.87 67.44
CA GLN A 170 22.00 -19.55 68.78
C GLN A 170 21.31 -20.75 69.42
N GLU A 171 20.50 -21.50 68.67
CA GLU A 171 19.88 -22.74 69.13
C GLU A 171 20.94 -23.77 69.55
N LEU A 172 21.99 -23.96 68.75
CA LEU A 172 23.10 -24.85 69.10
C LEU A 172 23.88 -24.36 70.35
N MET A 173 24.10 -23.05 70.50
CA MET A 173 24.75 -22.48 71.69
C MET A 173 23.87 -22.58 72.95
N ALA A 174 22.57 -22.37 72.82
CA ALA A 174 21.60 -22.57 73.90
C ALA A 174 21.50 -24.05 74.30
N ASN A 175 21.54 -24.96 73.33
CA ASN A 175 21.54 -26.40 73.60
C ASN A 175 22.89 -26.88 74.18
N GLY A 176 24.03 -26.32 73.74
CA GLY A 176 25.34 -26.56 74.36
C GLY A 176 25.44 -25.99 75.79
N SER A 177 24.72 -24.90 76.07
CA SER A 177 24.55 -24.35 77.42
C SER A 177 23.66 -25.22 78.33
N GLN A 178 22.97 -26.24 77.84
CA GLN A 178 22.32 -27.24 78.72
C GLN A 178 23.34 -28.05 79.53
N GLY A 179 24.59 -28.18 79.07
CA GLY A 179 25.68 -28.70 79.91
C GLY A 179 26.00 -27.79 81.11
N GLY A 180 25.74 -26.48 80.99
CA GLY A 180 25.75 -25.56 82.12
C GLY A 180 24.57 -25.78 83.08
N GLY A 181 23.44 -26.30 82.58
CA GLY A 181 22.29 -26.70 83.39
C GLY A 181 22.63 -27.87 84.32
N GLU A 182 23.38 -28.87 83.85
CA GLU A 182 23.86 -29.98 84.67
C GLU A 182 24.85 -29.52 85.75
N ALA A 183 25.77 -28.62 85.40
CA ALA A 183 26.68 -27.98 86.37
C ALA A 183 25.94 -27.09 87.38
N LEU A 184 24.88 -26.39 86.97
CA LEU A 184 24.01 -25.60 87.85
C LEU A 184 23.19 -26.49 88.79
N ILE A 185 22.70 -27.63 88.30
CA ILE A 185 22.01 -28.63 89.13
C ILE A 185 22.99 -29.23 90.13
N GLU A 186 24.21 -29.60 89.72
CA GLU A 186 25.24 -30.14 90.61
C GLU A 186 25.66 -29.11 91.68
N ALA A 187 25.87 -27.86 91.30
CA ALA A 187 26.17 -26.77 92.24
C ALA A 187 25.03 -26.56 93.24
N ARG A 188 23.77 -26.65 92.79
CA ARG A 188 22.60 -26.50 93.67
C ARG A 188 22.42 -27.67 94.63
N VAL A 189 22.68 -28.90 94.18
CA VAL A 189 22.68 -30.09 95.03
C VAL A 189 23.80 -30.00 96.08
N ARG A 190 25.01 -29.59 95.68
CA ARG A 190 26.11 -29.35 96.64
C ARG A 190 25.76 -28.28 97.67
N LEU A 191 25.11 -27.19 97.25
CA LEU A 191 24.67 -26.14 98.16
C LEU A 191 23.64 -26.66 99.16
N SER A 192 22.65 -27.45 98.71
CA SER A 192 21.65 -28.08 99.57
C SER A 192 22.29 -29.03 100.59
N ILE A 193 23.29 -29.82 100.17
CA ILE A 193 24.03 -30.71 101.08
C ILE A 193 24.80 -29.88 102.13
N GLN A 194 25.46 -28.80 101.71
CA GLN A 194 26.18 -27.91 102.62
C GLN A 194 25.25 -27.20 103.61
N GLU A 195 24.06 -26.79 103.17
CA GLU A 195 23.04 -26.19 104.04
C GLU A 195 22.52 -27.19 105.08
N GLU A 196 22.27 -28.45 104.68
CA GLU A 196 21.92 -29.52 105.62
C GLU A 196 23.04 -29.81 106.61
N GLU A 197 24.31 -29.86 106.16
CA GLU A 197 25.45 -30.06 107.04
C GLU A 197 25.61 -28.90 108.04
N LEU A 198 25.45 -27.65 107.60
CA LEU A 198 25.45 -26.49 108.48
C LEU A 198 24.30 -26.54 109.49
N ALA A 199 23.11 -26.97 109.08
CA ALA A 199 21.98 -27.15 110.00
C ALA A 199 22.25 -28.24 111.04
N ARG A 200 22.83 -29.38 110.63
CA ARG A 200 23.24 -30.46 111.54
C ARG A 200 24.32 -29.99 112.52
N LEU A 201 25.34 -29.28 112.05
CA LEU A 201 26.40 -28.74 112.90
C LEU A 201 25.85 -27.70 113.90
N ARG A 202 24.91 -26.85 113.48
CA ARG A 202 24.22 -25.91 114.37
C ARG A 202 23.41 -26.63 115.45
N SER A 203 22.61 -27.62 115.07
CA SER A 203 21.84 -28.44 116.03
C SER A 203 22.77 -29.14 117.03
N ARG A 204 23.92 -29.65 116.56
CA ARG A 204 24.93 -30.27 117.43
C ARG A 204 25.58 -29.27 118.38
N ASN A 205 25.83 -28.05 117.91
CA ASN A 205 26.37 -26.98 118.74
C ASN A 205 25.35 -26.56 119.81
N ASP A 206 24.07 -26.45 119.45
CA ASP A 206 22.99 -26.15 120.40
C ASP A 206 22.81 -27.23 121.45
N GLU A 207 22.90 -28.51 121.07
CA GLU A 207 22.94 -29.64 122.01
C GLU A 207 24.13 -29.52 122.97
N LEU A 208 25.35 -29.34 122.45
CA LEU A 208 26.54 -29.17 123.28
C LEU A 208 26.45 -27.93 124.17
N ASN A 209 25.83 -26.85 123.72
CA ASN A 209 25.58 -25.65 124.52
C ASN A 209 24.55 -25.92 125.63
N ARG A 210 23.48 -26.68 125.34
CA ARG A 210 22.52 -27.12 126.36
C ARG A 210 23.15 -28.06 127.38
N GLU A 211 23.95 -29.02 126.94
CA GLU A 211 24.72 -29.91 127.82
C GLU A 211 25.69 -29.10 128.70
N ASN A 212 26.44 -28.17 128.11
CA ASN A 212 27.30 -27.26 128.87
C ASN A 212 26.51 -26.39 129.87
N ALA A 213 25.33 -25.88 129.50
CA ALA A 213 24.46 -25.12 130.39
C ALA A 213 23.92 -25.98 131.55
N MET A 214 23.52 -27.23 131.27
CA MET A 214 23.07 -28.17 132.30
C MET A 214 24.22 -28.57 133.23
N LEU A 215 25.42 -28.85 132.71
CA LEU A 215 26.61 -29.11 133.52
C LEU A 215 26.97 -27.89 134.38
N ARG A 216 26.91 -26.68 133.85
CA ARG A 216 27.08 -25.44 134.62
C ARG A 216 26.03 -25.29 135.73
N GLN A 217 24.78 -25.65 135.46
CA GLN A 217 23.70 -25.61 136.46
C GLN A 217 23.84 -26.71 137.53
N GLN A 218 24.39 -27.88 137.18
CA GLN A 218 24.72 -28.95 138.13
C GLN A 218 25.88 -28.56 139.06
N VAL A 219 26.90 -27.88 138.53
CA VAL A 219 28.00 -27.30 139.34
C VAL A 219 27.47 -26.21 140.28
N GLN A 220 26.41 -25.48 139.89
CA GLN A 220 25.80 -24.42 140.71
C GLN A 220 24.77 -24.94 141.74
N LYS A 221 24.35 -26.20 141.64
CA LYS A 221 23.39 -26.87 142.56
C LYS A 221 24.06 -27.91 143.49
N GLN A 222 25.38 -28.00 143.51
CA GLN A 222 26.12 -28.67 144.57
C GLN A 222 26.51 -27.63 145.64
N PRO A 223 25.78 -27.50 146.77
CA PRO A 223 26.28 -26.79 147.93
C PRO A 223 27.40 -27.60 148.61
N LEU A 224 28.32 -26.87 149.26
CA LEU A 224 29.41 -27.40 150.08
C LEU A 224 28.97 -28.50 151.05
#